data_AF-A0A069AHS3-F1
#
_entry.id   AF-A0A069AHS3-F1
#
_cell.length_a   1.000
_cell.length_b   1.000
_cell.length_c   1.000
_cell.angle_alpha   90.00
_cell.angle_beta   90.00
_cell.angle_gamma   90.00
#
_symmetry.space_group_name_H-M   'P 1'
#
loop_
_entity.id
_entity.type
_entity.pdbx_description
1 polymer ?
#
loop_
_entity_poly.entity_id
_entity_poly.type
_entity_poly.pdbx_seq_one_letter_code
_entity_poly.pdbx_strand_id
1 'polypeptide(L)'
;MKNKKIMLVLSILSISIFAVGCTNAQNGSDSSKKETKSNTNVEQPKEENNTEKEVPNNKTKPTPKEETKTQSATIYSFDVDKTDLIENKVDLNKIDENTLFEELQKLKVVPESAKLNSFTTKDIDGVKTGILDVSSDFTKSNLGSDAETLMLDSVARTYIKNMNVEQIKITVDGSNYESGHIVLEEGDYLK
;
A
#
# COMPACT_ATOMS: atom_id res chain seq x y z
N MET A 1 19.79 -41.57 23.05
CA MET A 1 21.01 -41.22 22.29
C MET A 1 21.11 -42.10 21.04
N LYS A 2 21.10 -41.53 19.84
CA LYS A 2 21.43 -42.14 18.53
C LYS A 2 21.17 -41.08 17.44
N ASN A 3 22.00 -40.82 16.43
CA ASN A 3 23.40 -40.40 16.37
C ASN A 3 23.79 -40.18 14.89
N LYS A 4 23.92 -38.91 14.46
CA LYS A 4 24.54 -38.50 13.17
C LYS A 4 23.68 -38.82 11.93
N LYS A 5 23.81 -38.13 10.79
CA LYS A 5 24.91 -37.26 10.29
C LYS A 5 24.34 -35.96 9.69
N ILE A 6 25.10 -34.87 9.80
CA ILE A 6 24.92 -33.66 8.98
C ILE A 6 25.81 -33.82 7.75
N MET A 7 25.30 -33.49 6.55
CA MET A 7 26.10 -33.40 5.34
C MET A 7 26.07 -31.95 4.81
N LEU A 8 27.19 -31.25 5.00
CA LEU A 8 27.41 -29.90 4.51
C LEU A 8 28.13 -30.01 3.16
N VAL A 9 27.48 -29.59 2.06
CA VAL A 9 28.11 -29.52 0.74
C VAL A 9 28.37 -28.06 0.39
N LEU A 10 29.59 -27.60 0.64
CA LEU A 10 30.08 -26.33 0.07
C LEU A 10 30.38 -26.54 -1.41
N SER A 11 29.57 -25.95 -2.28
CA SER A 11 29.88 -25.81 -3.70
C SER A 11 30.34 -24.38 -3.97
N ILE A 12 31.66 -24.16 -3.96
CA ILE A 12 32.30 -22.89 -4.28
C ILE A 12 33.01 -23.03 -5.63
N LEU A 13 33.05 -21.91 -6.37
CA LEU A 13 33.97 -21.60 -7.48
C LEU A 13 33.53 -21.95 -8.92
N SER A 14 32.98 -20.95 -9.60
CA SER A 14 33.33 -20.65 -10.99
C SER A 14 33.20 -19.15 -11.27
N ILE A 15 34.31 -18.42 -11.13
CA ILE A 15 34.42 -17.01 -11.55
C ILE A 15 34.71 -16.98 -13.06
N SER A 16 33.94 -16.18 -13.81
CA SER A 16 34.29 -15.75 -15.16
C SER A 16 34.00 -14.25 -15.29
N ILE A 17 34.96 -13.52 -15.85
CA ILE A 17 34.97 -12.05 -16.02
C ILE A 17 34.85 -11.76 -17.54
N PHE A 18 34.90 -10.48 -17.94
CA PHE A 18 35.03 -9.94 -19.30
C PHE A 18 33.69 -9.72 -20.05
N ALA A 19 33.46 -8.60 -20.76
CA ALA A 19 34.31 -7.41 -20.99
C ALA A 19 33.49 -6.10 -21.17
N VAL A 20 34.23 -4.98 -21.24
CA VAL A 20 33.76 -3.61 -21.46
C VAL A 20 33.10 -3.40 -22.83
N GLY A 21 32.09 -2.54 -22.90
CA GLY A 21 31.37 -2.14 -24.13
C GLY A 21 31.09 -0.64 -24.26
N CYS A 22 32.07 0.23 -23.96
CA CYS A 22 31.93 1.68 -24.17
C CYS A 22 32.29 2.09 -25.61
N THR A 23 31.32 2.52 -26.41
CA THR A 23 31.55 3.20 -27.70
C THR A 23 30.69 4.45 -27.86
N ASN A 24 31.26 5.61 -27.55
CA ASN A 24 30.74 6.89 -28.06
C ASN A 24 31.24 7.08 -29.49
N ALA A 25 30.31 7.27 -30.44
CA ALA A 25 30.60 7.84 -31.75
C ALA A 25 30.07 9.28 -31.79
N GLN A 26 30.83 10.20 -32.39
CA GLN A 26 30.63 11.66 -32.20
C GLN A 26 30.49 12.40 -33.54
N ASN A 27 29.58 13.40 -33.57
CA ASN A 27 29.30 14.32 -34.69
C ASN A 27 28.65 13.63 -35.92
N GLY A 28 27.84 14.27 -36.76
CA GLY A 28 27.28 15.65 -36.81
C GLY A 28 26.52 15.81 -38.15
N SER A 29 25.74 16.86 -38.43
CA SER A 29 25.41 18.11 -37.71
C SER A 29 23.86 18.31 -37.73
N ASP A 30 23.17 19.46 -37.70
CA ASP A 30 23.52 20.89 -37.77
C ASP A 30 22.50 21.80 -37.02
N SER A 31 22.35 23.07 -37.43
CA SER A 31 22.03 24.18 -36.54
C SER A 31 20.77 24.98 -36.88
N SER A 32 19.99 25.33 -35.85
CA SER A 32 19.55 26.72 -35.57
C SER A 32 19.03 26.79 -34.11
N LYS A 33 19.45 27.69 -33.21
CA LYS A 33 19.60 29.15 -33.26
C LYS A 33 18.23 29.85 -33.30
N LYS A 34 17.83 30.74 -32.39
CA LYS A 34 18.59 31.61 -31.45
C LYS A 34 17.81 31.89 -30.14
N GLU A 35 18.55 32.29 -29.10
CA GLU A 35 18.30 33.30 -28.02
C GLU A 35 16.89 33.85 -27.67
N THR A 36 16.59 34.44 -26.48
CA THR A 36 17.12 34.46 -25.08
C THR A 36 16.62 35.76 -24.38
N LYS A 37 16.39 35.75 -23.04
CA LYS A 37 16.08 36.92 -22.15
C LYS A 37 14.71 37.57 -22.45
N SER A 38 13.97 38.28 -21.59
CA SER A 38 13.96 38.73 -20.17
C SER A 38 12.75 39.73 -20.07
N ASN A 39 12.28 40.34 -18.97
CA ASN A 39 12.65 40.44 -17.55
C ASN A 39 11.47 41.03 -16.74
N THR A 40 11.51 40.99 -15.39
CA THR A 40 10.85 41.91 -14.42
C THR A 40 9.30 41.91 -14.37
N ASN A 41 8.55 41.65 -13.27
CA ASN A 41 8.63 41.86 -11.80
C ASN A 41 7.90 43.14 -11.28
N VAL A 42 7.44 43.11 -10.02
CA VAL A 42 6.76 44.18 -9.23
C VAL A 42 5.26 44.38 -9.61
N GLU A 43 4.25 44.60 -8.73
CA GLU A 43 4.16 45.05 -7.31
C GLU A 43 3.14 44.22 -6.46
N GLN A 44 3.12 44.45 -5.14
CA GLN A 44 2.18 43.98 -4.08
C GLN A 44 1.14 45.10 -3.72
N PRO A 45 0.39 45.15 -2.58
CA PRO A 45 -0.48 44.18 -1.86
C PRO A 45 -1.85 44.79 -1.38
N LYS A 46 -2.53 44.13 -0.39
CA LYS A 46 -3.58 44.67 0.55
C LYS A 46 -5.01 44.88 -0.03
N GLU A 47 -6.13 44.83 0.72
CA GLU A 47 -6.40 44.56 2.15
C GLU A 47 -7.88 44.08 2.40
N GLU A 48 -8.11 43.39 3.54
CA GLU A 48 -9.19 43.52 4.58
C GLU A 48 -10.59 44.17 4.29
N ASN A 49 -11.71 43.90 5.02
CA ASN A 49 -12.06 43.00 6.15
C ASN A 49 -13.61 42.86 6.34
N ASN A 50 -14.09 41.96 7.21
CA ASN A 50 -15.35 41.98 8.01
C ASN A 50 -16.77 41.97 7.32
N THR A 51 -17.90 41.61 7.97
CA THR A 51 -18.25 40.64 9.04
C THR A 51 -19.79 40.52 9.24
N GLU A 52 -20.31 39.34 9.64
CA GLU A 52 -21.69 39.05 10.14
C GLU A 52 -22.90 39.22 9.15
N LYS A 53 -24.13 38.67 9.37
CA LYS A 53 -24.79 38.18 10.62
C LYS A 53 -25.86 37.08 10.44
N GLU A 54 -25.99 36.22 11.46
CA GLU A 54 -27.13 35.40 11.96
C GLU A 54 -28.29 34.90 11.07
N VAL A 55 -28.32 33.57 10.86
CA VAL A 55 -29.32 32.57 11.33
C VAL A 55 -30.78 33.02 11.61
N PRO A 56 -31.76 32.26 11.09
CA PRO A 56 -32.93 31.85 11.89
C PRO A 56 -33.05 30.33 12.12
N ASN A 57 -33.31 29.98 13.38
CA ASN A 57 -33.50 28.64 13.94
C ASN A 57 -34.79 27.97 13.43
N ASN A 58 -34.74 26.66 13.11
CA ASN A 58 -35.95 25.83 13.05
C ASN A 58 -35.77 24.52 13.83
N LYS A 59 -36.66 24.27 14.81
CA LYS A 59 -36.56 23.16 15.78
C LYS A 59 -37.23 21.90 15.24
N THR A 60 -36.48 20.99 14.64
CA THR A 60 -36.98 19.64 14.36
C THR A 60 -36.90 18.76 15.63
N LYS A 61 -38.02 18.11 15.94
CA LYS A 61 -38.22 17.15 17.03
C LYS A 61 -37.15 16.03 17.01
N PRO A 62 -36.63 15.56 18.16
CA PRO A 62 -35.78 14.38 18.20
C PRO A 62 -36.59 13.14 17.81
N THR A 63 -36.35 12.64 16.59
CA THR A 63 -36.61 11.24 16.24
C THR A 63 -35.73 10.37 17.13
N PRO A 64 -36.21 9.24 17.66
CA PRO A 64 -35.35 8.28 18.35
C PRO A 64 -34.19 7.89 17.43
N LYS A 65 -32.95 8.05 17.88
CA LYS A 65 -31.83 7.36 17.26
C LYS A 65 -32.03 5.87 17.52
N GLU A 66 -32.08 5.06 16.47
CA GLU A 66 -31.63 3.69 16.61
C GLU A 66 -30.14 3.74 16.97
N GLU A 67 -29.76 3.13 18.10
CA GLU A 67 -28.36 2.95 18.45
C GLU A 67 -27.79 1.83 17.57
N THR A 68 -27.43 2.18 16.34
CA THR A 68 -26.64 1.33 15.44
C THR A 68 -25.34 0.98 16.14
N LYS A 69 -25.25 -0.24 16.66
CA LYS A 69 -24.07 -0.73 17.39
C LYS A 69 -22.87 -0.79 16.45
N THR A 70 -21.94 0.13 16.63
CA THR A 70 -20.64 0.09 15.98
C THR A 70 -19.70 -0.90 16.65
N GLN A 71 -18.70 -1.33 15.90
CA GLN A 71 -17.63 -2.25 16.27
C GLN A 71 -16.31 -1.58 15.87
N SER A 72 -15.35 -1.51 16.78
CA SER A 72 -14.09 -0.80 16.52
C SER A 72 -13.10 -1.70 15.79
N ALA A 73 -12.87 -1.41 14.52
CA ALA A 73 -11.88 -2.07 13.66
C ALA A 73 -10.49 -1.44 13.81
N THR A 74 -9.46 -2.20 13.48
CA THR A 74 -8.05 -1.75 13.51
C THR A 74 -7.47 -1.72 12.11
N ILE A 75 -7.26 -0.53 11.54
CA ILE A 75 -6.77 -0.35 10.18
C ILE A 75 -5.35 0.21 10.24
N TYR A 76 -4.38 -0.47 9.63
CA TYR A 76 -3.02 0.05 9.53
C TYR A 76 -2.85 0.90 8.28
N SER A 77 -2.15 2.02 8.45
CA SER A 77 -1.54 2.80 7.37
C SER A 77 -0.04 2.92 7.64
N PHE A 78 0.70 3.64 6.80
CA PHE A 78 2.16 3.71 6.91
C PHE A 78 2.73 5.11 6.69
N ASP A 79 3.94 5.32 7.22
CA ASP A 79 4.73 6.53 7.09
C ASP A 79 6.09 6.15 6.49
N VAL A 80 6.30 6.45 5.20
CA VAL A 80 7.50 6.02 4.46
C VAL A 80 8.77 6.67 5.03
N ASP A 81 8.70 7.96 5.40
CA ASP A 81 9.83 8.73 5.92
C ASP A 81 10.34 8.21 7.29
N LYS A 82 9.47 7.56 8.06
CA LYS A 82 9.82 6.87 9.32
C LYS A 82 10.04 5.37 9.15
N THR A 83 9.55 4.79 8.04
CA THR A 83 9.45 3.34 7.83
C THR A 83 8.58 2.66 8.90
N ASP A 84 7.54 3.35 9.37
CA ASP A 84 6.66 2.94 10.47
C ASP A 84 5.24 2.60 9.99
N LEU A 85 4.56 1.72 10.74
CA LEU A 85 3.11 1.48 10.60
C LEU A 85 2.32 2.27 11.64
N ILE A 86 1.24 2.90 11.22
CA ILE A 86 0.32 3.70 12.03
C ILE A 86 -0.95 2.88 12.29
N GLU A 87 -1.28 2.67 13.56
CA GLU A 87 -2.51 1.95 13.96
C GLU A 87 -3.70 2.93 14.10
N ASN A 88 -4.69 2.80 13.23
CA ASN A 88 -5.92 3.61 13.25
C ASN A 88 -7.08 2.78 13.82
N LYS A 89 -7.91 3.39 14.68
CA LYS A 89 -9.18 2.79 15.14
C LYS A 89 -10.35 3.43 14.40
N VAL A 90 -11.22 2.61 13.84
CA VAL A 90 -12.37 3.06 13.04
C VAL A 90 -13.62 2.32 13.50
N ASP A 91 -14.66 3.06 13.86
CA ASP A 91 -15.93 2.48 14.31
C ASP A 91 -16.85 2.17 13.12
N LEU A 92 -17.02 0.88 12.82
CA LEU A 92 -17.79 0.37 11.68
C LEU A 92 -19.08 -0.31 12.15
N ASN A 93 -20.17 -0.23 11.39
CA ASN A 93 -21.42 -0.95 11.72
C ASN A 93 -21.24 -2.47 11.64
N LYS A 94 -20.39 -2.93 10.73
CA LYS A 94 -19.98 -4.33 10.54
C LYS A 94 -18.49 -4.33 10.20
N ILE A 95 -17.77 -5.34 10.69
CA ILE A 95 -16.41 -5.65 10.28
C ILE A 95 -16.48 -6.87 9.35
N ASP A 96 -16.01 -6.71 8.12
CA ASP A 96 -15.87 -7.77 7.11
C ASP A 96 -14.75 -7.42 6.12
N GLU A 97 -14.42 -8.36 5.24
CA GLU A 97 -13.36 -8.18 4.23
C GLU A 97 -13.55 -6.95 3.35
N ASN A 98 -14.77 -6.65 2.91
CA ASN A 98 -15.05 -5.54 2.01
C ASN A 98 -14.88 -4.19 2.71
N THR A 99 -15.46 -4.04 3.91
CA THR A 99 -15.35 -2.83 4.73
C THR A 99 -13.91 -2.54 5.16
N LEU A 100 -13.10 -3.57 5.47
CA LEU A 100 -11.67 -3.40 5.75
C LEU A 100 -10.89 -2.92 4.51
N PHE A 101 -11.20 -3.43 3.32
CA PHE A 101 -10.59 -2.97 2.07
C PHE A 101 -10.95 -1.51 1.74
N GLU A 102 -12.21 -1.12 1.96
CA GLU A 102 -12.65 0.26 1.80
C GLU A 102 -11.92 1.24 2.75
N GLU A 103 -11.70 0.88 4.02
CA GLU A 103 -10.94 1.74 4.94
C GLU A 103 -9.47 1.89 4.53
N LEU A 104 -8.84 0.84 4.01
CA LEU A 104 -7.49 0.91 3.43
C LEU A 104 -7.44 1.87 2.22
N GLN A 105 -8.50 1.93 1.40
CA GLN A 105 -8.63 2.91 0.30
C GLN A 105 -8.94 4.33 0.78
N LYS A 106 -9.73 4.49 1.84
CA LYS A 106 -10.01 5.81 2.46
C LYS A 106 -8.74 6.41 3.04
N LEU A 107 -7.89 5.59 3.68
CA LEU A 107 -6.57 5.96 4.20
C LEU A 107 -5.44 6.01 3.15
N LYS A 108 -5.73 5.77 1.86
CA LYS A 108 -4.75 5.78 0.74
C LYS A 108 -3.61 4.78 0.88
N VAL A 109 -3.82 3.71 1.63
CA VAL A 109 -2.87 2.59 1.78
C VAL A 109 -2.79 1.78 0.49
N VAL A 110 -3.93 1.57 -0.17
CA VAL A 110 -4.04 0.85 -1.45
C VAL A 110 -4.74 1.73 -2.50
N PRO A 111 -4.53 1.50 -3.81
CA PRO A 111 -5.14 2.32 -4.86
C PRO A 111 -6.68 2.32 -4.85
N GLU A 112 -7.31 3.46 -5.13
CA GLU A 112 -8.78 3.57 -5.24
C GLU A 112 -9.37 2.74 -6.40
N SER A 113 -8.57 2.46 -7.42
CA SER A 113 -8.92 1.57 -8.53
C SER A 113 -8.87 0.08 -8.17
N ALA A 114 -8.10 -0.28 -7.13
CA ALA A 114 -7.98 -1.66 -6.67
C ALA A 114 -9.33 -2.19 -6.18
N LYS A 115 -9.50 -3.52 -6.25
CA LYS A 115 -10.71 -4.21 -5.78
C LYS A 115 -10.31 -5.42 -4.99
N LEU A 116 -11.10 -5.75 -3.98
CA LEU A 116 -11.13 -7.07 -3.40
C LEU A 116 -11.90 -8.01 -4.35
N ASN A 117 -11.23 -9.02 -4.89
CA ASN A 117 -11.86 -10.09 -5.67
C ASN A 117 -12.47 -11.14 -4.74
N SER A 118 -11.71 -11.56 -3.71
CA SER A 118 -12.21 -12.43 -2.64
C SER A 118 -11.32 -12.41 -1.39
N PHE A 119 -11.90 -12.72 -0.24
CA PHE A 119 -11.16 -13.16 0.95
C PHE A 119 -11.65 -14.55 1.37
N THR A 120 -10.73 -15.48 1.60
CA THR A 120 -11.06 -16.82 2.12
C THR A 120 -10.11 -17.20 3.25
N THR A 121 -10.54 -18.04 4.18
CA THR A 121 -9.65 -18.60 5.22
C THR A 121 -9.42 -20.08 4.98
N LYS A 122 -8.17 -20.53 5.10
CA LYS A 122 -7.78 -21.94 5.06
C LYS A 122 -6.81 -22.24 6.20
N ASP A 123 -6.80 -23.49 6.65
CA ASP A 123 -5.65 -24.02 7.37
C ASP A 123 -4.56 -24.36 6.33
N ILE A 124 -3.33 -23.89 6.57
CA ILE A 124 -2.15 -24.29 5.80
C ILE A 124 -1.07 -24.64 6.82
N ASP A 125 -0.64 -25.90 6.81
CA ASP A 125 0.34 -26.47 7.74
C ASP A 125 0.08 -26.18 9.24
N GLY A 126 -1.19 -26.08 9.63
CA GLY A 126 -1.63 -25.78 10.99
C GLY A 126 -1.71 -24.29 11.33
N VAL A 127 -1.56 -23.39 10.34
CA VAL A 127 -1.67 -21.93 10.51
C VAL A 127 -2.92 -21.41 9.80
N LYS A 128 -3.75 -20.65 10.53
CA LYS A 128 -5.02 -20.12 10.01
C LYS A 128 -4.76 -18.93 9.07
N THR A 129 -4.62 -19.24 7.79
CA THR A 129 -4.19 -18.31 6.74
C THR A 129 -5.38 -17.64 6.06
N GLY A 130 -5.35 -16.31 5.97
CA GLY A 130 -6.23 -15.56 5.06
C GLY A 130 -5.62 -15.52 3.66
N ILE A 131 -6.40 -15.88 2.64
CA ILE A 131 -6.04 -15.68 1.24
C ILE A 131 -6.85 -14.50 0.75
N LEU A 132 -6.14 -13.44 0.36
CA LEU A 132 -6.66 -12.15 -0.05
C LEU A 132 -6.39 -11.97 -1.55
N ASP A 133 -7.39 -12.22 -2.38
CA ASP A 133 -7.29 -12.00 -3.82
C ASP A 133 -7.76 -10.59 -4.18
N VAL A 134 -6.91 -9.83 -4.87
CA VAL A 134 -7.15 -8.44 -5.27
C VAL A 134 -7.00 -8.28 -6.78
N SER A 135 -7.63 -7.27 -7.35
CA SER A 135 -7.47 -6.98 -8.78
C SER A 135 -6.07 -6.49 -9.13
N SER A 136 -5.65 -6.70 -10.38
CA SER A 136 -4.43 -6.12 -10.96
C SER A 136 -4.37 -4.58 -10.98
N ASP A 137 -5.38 -3.87 -10.49
CA ASP A 137 -5.30 -2.44 -10.19
C ASP A 137 -4.62 -2.14 -8.84
N PHE A 138 -4.41 -3.15 -7.99
CA PHE A 138 -3.69 -3.05 -6.71
C PHE A 138 -2.18 -2.81 -6.91
N THR A 139 -1.56 -3.48 -7.88
CA THR A 139 -0.13 -3.32 -8.20
C THR A 139 0.16 -2.10 -9.09
N LYS A 140 -0.87 -1.38 -9.55
CA LYS A 140 -0.73 -0.14 -10.34
C LYS A 140 -0.49 1.10 -9.45
N SER A 141 0.34 0.93 -8.43
CA SER A 141 0.85 2.01 -7.60
C SER A 141 2.26 2.39 -8.06
N ASN A 142 2.65 3.66 -7.94
CA ASN A 142 4.00 4.13 -8.24
C ASN A 142 4.85 4.22 -6.96
N LEU A 143 4.82 3.14 -6.18
CA LEU A 143 5.59 3.00 -4.94
C LEU A 143 6.97 2.40 -5.24
N GLY A 144 7.99 2.81 -4.48
CA GLY A 144 9.25 2.08 -4.41
C GLY A 144 9.15 0.91 -3.42
N SER A 145 10.12 -0.02 -3.46
CA SER A 145 10.20 -1.24 -2.63
C SER A 145 9.77 -1.04 -1.17
N ASP A 146 10.24 0.03 -0.54
CA ASP A 146 10.12 0.24 0.91
C ASP A 146 8.68 0.67 1.26
N ALA A 147 8.10 1.56 0.45
CA ALA A 147 6.70 1.97 0.57
C ALA A 147 5.74 0.86 0.16
N GLU A 148 6.12 0.02 -0.81
CA GLU A 148 5.35 -1.15 -1.22
C GLU A 148 5.33 -2.24 -0.13
N THR A 149 6.48 -2.48 0.52
CA THR A 149 6.58 -3.37 1.69
C THR A 149 5.65 -2.89 2.81
N LEU A 150 5.67 -1.59 3.12
CA LEU A 150 4.80 -0.99 4.12
C LEU A 150 3.30 -1.04 3.75
N MET A 151 2.95 -0.94 2.46
CA MET A 151 1.59 -1.18 1.97
C MET A 151 1.18 -2.63 2.23
N LEU A 152 2.02 -3.60 1.85
CA LEU A 152 1.72 -5.03 2.00
C LEU A 152 1.55 -5.41 3.49
N ASP A 153 2.43 -4.94 4.36
CA ASP A 153 2.33 -5.12 5.81
C ASP A 153 1.08 -4.45 6.41
N SER A 154 0.74 -3.23 5.95
CA SER A 154 -0.47 -2.51 6.39
C SER A 154 -1.74 -3.29 6.06
N VAL A 155 -1.83 -3.82 4.83
CA VAL A 155 -2.94 -4.67 4.40
C VAL A 155 -2.97 -5.96 5.22
N ALA A 156 -1.83 -6.66 5.32
CA ALA A 156 -1.76 -7.94 6.02
C ALA A 156 -2.19 -7.83 7.49
N ARG A 157 -1.64 -6.86 8.23
CA ARG A 157 -1.95 -6.65 9.64
C ARG A 157 -3.39 -6.20 9.87
N THR A 158 -3.96 -5.43 8.94
CA THR A 158 -5.38 -5.07 8.98
C THR A 158 -6.26 -6.32 8.91
N TYR A 159 -5.99 -7.26 8.02
CA TYR A 159 -6.77 -8.50 7.96
C TYR A 159 -6.50 -9.42 9.15
N ILE A 160 -5.26 -9.55 9.61
CA ILE A 160 -4.87 -10.36 10.79
C ILE A 160 -5.59 -9.89 12.07
N LYS A 161 -5.60 -8.58 12.36
CA LYS A 161 -6.25 -8.06 13.59
C LYS A 161 -7.76 -8.22 13.61
N ASN A 162 -8.43 -8.18 12.46
CA ASN A 162 -9.90 -8.10 12.39
C ASN A 162 -10.57 -9.41 11.96
N MET A 163 -9.93 -10.23 11.11
CA MET A 163 -10.56 -11.42 10.49
C MET A 163 -10.20 -12.74 11.17
N ASN A 164 -9.55 -12.71 12.34
CA ASN A 164 -9.14 -13.89 13.11
C ASN A 164 -8.28 -14.86 12.27
N VAL A 165 -7.22 -14.34 11.64
CA VAL A 165 -6.22 -15.11 10.86
C VAL A 165 -4.82 -14.75 11.33
N GLU A 166 -3.87 -15.67 11.21
CA GLU A 166 -2.52 -15.54 11.76
C GLU A 166 -1.48 -15.06 10.75
N GLN A 167 -1.77 -15.20 9.45
CA GLN A 167 -0.94 -14.75 8.35
C GLN A 167 -1.80 -14.53 7.09
N ILE A 168 -1.31 -13.74 6.13
CA ILE A 168 -1.99 -13.45 4.86
C ILE A 168 -1.16 -13.90 3.66
N LYS A 169 -1.77 -14.63 2.72
CA LYS A 169 -1.31 -14.71 1.33
C LYS A 169 -2.06 -13.67 0.51
N ILE A 170 -1.34 -12.81 -0.21
CA ILE A 170 -1.94 -11.89 -1.20
C ILE A 170 -1.79 -12.51 -2.59
N THR A 171 -2.87 -12.50 -3.37
CA THR A 171 -2.89 -12.92 -4.77
C THR A 171 -3.47 -11.82 -5.64
N VAL A 172 -3.03 -11.74 -6.90
CA VAL A 172 -3.45 -10.72 -7.87
C VAL A 172 -4.13 -11.41 -9.04
N ASP A 173 -5.44 -11.18 -9.20
CA ASP A 173 -6.31 -11.86 -10.17
C ASP A 173 -6.08 -13.40 -10.22
N GLY A 174 -5.98 -14.02 -9.04
CA GLY A 174 -5.77 -15.46 -8.84
C GLY A 174 -4.31 -15.94 -8.96
N SER A 175 -3.36 -15.07 -9.32
CA SER A 175 -1.93 -15.37 -9.42
C SER A 175 -1.18 -14.93 -8.15
N ASN A 176 0.05 -15.41 -7.94
CA ASN A 176 0.88 -14.90 -6.83
C ASN A 176 1.21 -13.41 -7.02
N TYR A 177 1.51 -12.71 -5.93
CA TYR A 177 1.80 -11.28 -5.97
C TYR A 177 3.13 -11.00 -6.68
N GLU A 178 3.08 -10.18 -7.72
CA GLU A 178 4.24 -9.73 -8.50
C GLU A 178 4.08 -8.25 -8.88
N SER A 179 5.15 -7.48 -8.70
CA SER A 179 5.23 -6.05 -9.04
C SER A 179 6.58 -5.69 -9.68
N GLY A 180 6.85 -4.39 -9.87
CA GLY A 180 8.16 -3.92 -10.32
C GLY A 180 9.29 -4.05 -9.29
N HIS A 181 8.99 -4.38 -8.03
CA HIS A 181 9.97 -4.44 -6.94
C HIS A 181 9.84 -5.67 -6.02
N ILE A 182 8.64 -6.24 -5.87
CA ILE A 182 8.37 -7.33 -4.94
C ILE A 182 7.70 -8.50 -5.68
N VAL A 183 8.16 -9.71 -5.37
CA VAL A 183 7.52 -10.97 -5.74
C VAL A 183 7.31 -11.76 -4.45
N LEU A 184 6.12 -12.33 -4.27
CA LEU A 184 5.83 -13.28 -3.20
C LEU A 184 5.66 -14.67 -3.83
N GLU A 185 6.54 -15.62 -3.50
CA GLU A 185 6.52 -16.97 -4.07
C GLU A 185 5.43 -17.86 -3.45
N GLU A 186 5.29 -19.09 -3.95
CA GLU A 186 4.33 -20.04 -3.40
C GLU A 186 4.79 -20.53 -2.02
N GLY A 187 4.16 -20.02 -0.97
CA GLY A 187 4.53 -20.28 0.42
C GLY A 187 4.95 -19.01 1.19
N ASP A 188 5.02 -17.85 0.54
CA ASP A 188 5.23 -16.57 1.23
C ASP A 188 3.93 -16.06 1.87
N TYR A 189 4.03 -15.65 3.14
CA TYR A 189 2.91 -15.18 3.97
C TYR A 189 3.30 -14.00 4.85
N LEU A 190 2.51 -12.92 4.80
CA LEU A 190 2.71 -11.65 5.52
C LEU A 190 2.11 -11.69 6.95
N LYS A 191 2.68 -10.94 7.90
CA LYS A 191 2.42 -11.07 9.37
C LYS A 191 2.43 -9.76 10.17
#